data_AF-A0A0R0GKX2-F1
#
_entry.id   AF-A0A0R0GKX2-F1
#
_cell.length_a   1.000
_cell.length_b   1.000
_cell.length_c   1.000
_cell.angle_alpha   90.00
_cell.angle_beta   90.00
_cell.angle_gamma   90.00
#
_symmetry.space_group_name_H-M   'P 1'
#
loop_
_entity.id
_entity.type
_entity.pdbx_description
1 polymer ?
#
loop_
_entity_poly.entity_id
_entity_poly.type
_entity_poly.pdbx_seq_one_letter_code
_entity_poly.pdbx_strand_id
1 'polypeptide(L)' 'MRFNVKNAYWLNDRIRDKILQTEKNRINKDRELVISSTKTRTQKGSIEDALTKLQVALKKLLYNCFY' A
#
# COMPACT_ATOMS: atom_id res chain seq x y z
N MET A 1 -5.59 3.35 -7.34
CA MET A 1 -5.94 3.60 -5.92
C MET A 1 -4.79 4.32 -5.25
N ARG A 2 -5.09 5.18 -4.28
CA ARG A 2 -4.11 5.89 -3.45
C ARG A 2 -4.37 5.56 -2.00
N PHE A 3 -3.33 5.20 -1.26
CA PHE A 3 -3.41 4.90 0.17
C PHE A 3 -2.47 5.83 0.92
N ASN A 4 -3.02 6.73 1.75
CA ASN A 4 -2.20 7.65 2.52
C ASN A 4 -1.58 6.93 3.72
N VAL A 5 -0.27 6.69 3.65
CA VAL A 5 0.45 5.92 4.69
C VAL A 5 0.53 6.71 5.99
N LYS A 6 0.67 8.04 5.92
CA LYS A 6 0.81 8.92 7.08
C LYS A 6 -0.49 9.02 7.90
N ASN A 7 -1.63 9.02 7.22
CA ASN A 7 -2.95 9.12 7.85
C ASN A 7 -3.52 7.77 8.30
N ALA A 8 -2.78 6.66 8.10
CA ALA A 8 -3.19 5.34 8.55
C ALA A 8 -2.93 5.18 10.06
N TYR A 9 -3.76 5.83 10.89
CA TYR A 9 -3.61 5.89 12.35
C TYR A 9 -3.56 4.51 13.04
N TRP A 10 -4.18 3.52 12.41
CA TRP A 10 -4.23 2.13 12.84
C TRP A 10 -2.93 1.34 12.60
N LEU A 11 -1.99 1.86 11.81
CA LEU A 11 -0.64 1.31 11.66
C LEU A 11 0.28 1.97 12.68
N ASN A 12 1.19 1.24 13.31
CA ASN A 12 2.22 1.87 14.14
C ASN A 12 3.25 2.65 13.28
N ASP A 13 3.97 3.61 13.88
CA ASP A 13 4.92 4.46 13.15
C ASP A 13 6.04 3.66 12.49
N ARG A 14 6.57 2.63 13.17
CA ARG A 14 7.60 1.75 12.61
C ARG A 14 7.14 1.07 11.32
N ILE A 15 5.88 0.62 11.26
CA ILE A 15 5.29 0.01 10.07
C ILE A 15 5.07 1.06 8.99
N ARG A 16 4.58 2.26 9.33
CA ARG A 16 4.44 3.36 8.36
C ARG A 16 5.78 3.72 7.73
N ASP A 17 6.82 3.89 8.53
CA ASP A 17 8.17 4.17 8.04
C ASP A 17 8.71 3.03 7.19
N LYS A 18 8.48 1.78 7.61
CA LYS A 18 8.88 0.62 6.81
C LYS A 18 8.15 0.55 5.47
N ILE A 19 6.86 0.89 5.41
CA ILE A 19 6.10 1.02 4.16
C ILE A 19 6.75 2.10 3.28
N LEU A 20 7.02 3.28 3.84
CA LEU A 20 7.61 4.39 3.10
C LEU A 20 9.01 4.06 2.56
N GLN A 21 9.80 3.29 3.31
CA GLN A 21 11.13 2.85 2.89
C GLN A 21 11.07 1.73 1.84
N THR A 22 10.27 0.69 2.08
CA THR A 22 10.20 -0.51 1.22
C THR A 22 9.49 -0.21 -0.09
N GLU A 23 8.47 0.65 -0.05
CA GLU A 23 7.63 0.97 -1.19
C GLU A 23 7.92 2.35 -1.78
N LYS A 24 9.10 2.92 -1.51
CA LYS A 24 9.51 4.27 -1.94
C LYS A 24 9.24 4.58 -3.43
N ASN A 25 9.39 3.59 -4.31
CA ASN A 25 9.18 3.74 -5.76
C ASN A 25 7.70 3.90 -6.14
N ARG A 26 6.79 3.62 -5.20
CA ARG A 26 5.33 3.75 -5.35
C ARG A 26 4.75 4.85 -4.46
N ILE A 27 5.58 5.58 -3.71
CA ILE A 27 5.17 6.70 -2.87
C ILE A 27 5.22 8.00 -3.68
N ASN A 28 4.16 8.80 -3.65
CA ASN A 28 4.16 10.15 -4.22
C ASN A 28 4.61 11.22 -3.20
N LYS A 29 4.69 12.48 -3.64
CA LYS A 29 5.07 13.63 -2.79
C LYS A 29 4.18 13.79 -1.54
N ASP A 30 2.92 13.39 -1.63
CA ASP A 30 1.92 13.50 -0.56
C ASP A 30 1.95 12.31 0.40
N ARG A 31 2.97 11.44 0.30
CA ARG A 31 3.15 10.21 1.10
C ARG A 31 2.04 9.19 0.87
N GLU A 32 1.42 9.21 -0.30
CA GLU A 32 0.44 8.21 -0.72
C GLU A 32 1.13 7.07 -1.46
N LEU A 33 0.82 5.84 -1.08
CA LEU A 33 1.14 4.65 -1.83
C LEU A 33 0.19 4.53 -3.02
N VAL A 34 0.74 4.66 -4.22
CA VAL A 34 0.01 4.58 -5.47
C VAL A 34 -0.01 3.13 -5.95
N ILE A 35 -1.20 2.54 -5.99
CA ILE A 35 -1.42 1.18 -6.48
C ILE A 35 -2.26 1.24 -7.76
N SER A 36 -1.68 0.80 -8.87
CA SER A 36 -2.34 0.68 -10.16
C SER A 36 -2.58 -0.79 -10.53
N SER A 37 -3.64 -1.00 -11.31
CA SER A 37 -3.94 -2.28 -11.94
C SER A 37 -4.39 -2.09 -13.37
N THR A 38 -3.84 -2.89 -14.26
CA THR A 38 -4.26 -3.04 -15.66
C THR A 38 -4.77 -4.46 -15.94
N LYS A 39 -4.96 -5.28 -14.89
CA LYS A 39 -5.34 -6.70 -15.00
C LYS A 39 -6.73 -6.89 -15.62
N THR A 40 -7.63 -5.94 -15.38
CA THR A 40 -9.00 -5.99 -15.88
C THR A 40 -9.34 -4.73 -16.67
N ARG A 41 -10.26 -4.85 -17.62
CA ARG A 41 -10.77 -3.70 -18.40
C ARG A 41 -11.91 -2.97 -17.69
N THR A 42 -12.41 -3.50 -16.57
CA THR A 42 -13.53 -2.91 -15.83
C THR A 42 -13.02 -2.06 -14.68
N GLN A 43 -13.74 -0.99 -14.34
CA GLN A 43 -13.37 -0.15 -13.19
C GLN A 43 -13.44 -0.95 -11.87
N LYS A 44 -14.48 -1.76 -11.68
CA LYS A 44 -14.66 -2.61 -10.50
C LYS A 44 -13.51 -3.59 -10.31
N GLY A 45 -13.15 -4.35 -11.35
CA GLY A 45 -12.05 -5.32 -11.26
C GLY A 45 -10.70 -4.65 -10.98
N SER A 46 -10.46 -3.45 -11.50
CA SER A 46 -9.24 -2.68 -11.22
C SER A 46 -9.17 -2.19 -9.78
N ILE A 47 -10.32 -1.85 -9.17
CA ILE A 47 -10.41 -1.50 -7.74
C ILE A 47 -10.13 -2.74 -6.88
N GLU A 48 -10.76 -3.86 -7.16
CA GLU A 48 -10.59 -5.12 -6.40
C GLU A 48 -9.14 -5.62 -6.46
N ASP A 49 -8.50 -5.57 -7.64
CA ASP A 49 -7.09 -5.94 -7.79
C ASP A 49 -6.15 -4.96 -7.06
N ALA A 50 -6.42 -3.65 -7.14
CA ALA A 50 -5.64 -2.67 -6.40
C ALA A 50 -5.76 -2.86 -4.87
N LEU A 51 -6.96 -3.17 -4.38
CA LEU A 51 -7.19 -3.49 -2.96
C LEU A 51 -6.43 -4.75 -2.54
N THR A 52 -6.48 -5.80 -3.35
CA THR A 52 -5.75 -7.06 -3.10
C THR A 52 -4.25 -6.82 -3.04
N LYS A 53 -3.70 -6.07 -4.00
CA LYS A 53 -2.26 -5.70 -4.02
C LYS A 53 -1.86 -4.91 -2.78
N LEU A 54 -2.71 -3.97 -2.34
CA LEU A 54 -2.47 -3.23 -1.11
C LEU A 54 -2.43 -4.16 0.11
N GLN A 55 -3.42 -5.06 0.25
CA GLN A 55 -3.47 -6.01 1.36
C GLN A 55 -2.25 -6.93 1.39
N VAL A 56 -1.82 -7.47 0.24
CA VAL A 56 -0.64 -8.33 0.14
C VAL A 56 0.64 -7.57 0.54
N ALA A 57 0.80 -6.33 0.08
CA ALA A 57 1.95 -5.50 0.45
C ALA A 57 1.99 -5.24 1.96
N LEU A 58 0.85 -4.87 2.55
CA LEU A 58 0.74 -4.62 3.98
C LEU A 58 0.99 -5.89 4.80
N LYS A 59 0.40 -7.03 4.41
CA LYS A 59 0.61 -8.32 5.08
C LYS A 59 2.08 -8.74 5.06
N LYS A 60 2.76 -8.57 3.92
CA LYS A 60 4.20 -8.84 3.80
C LYS A 60 5.01 -7.97 4.74
N LEU A 61 4.69 -6.68 4.84
CA LEU A 61 5.44 -5.75 5.70
C LEU A 61 5.21 -6.00 7.17
N LEU A 62 3.98 -6.31 7.57
CA LEU A 62 3.66 -6.71 8.94
C LEU A 62 4.42 -7.98 9.30
N TYR A 63 4.42 -9.00 8.44
CA TYR A 63 5.16 -10.24 8.67
C TYR A 63 6.66 -9.98 8.90
N ASN A 64 7.33 -9.20 8.04
CA ASN A 64 8.76 -8.87 8.17
C ASN A 64 9.10 -7.91 9.34
N CYS A 65 8.10 -7.41 10.07
CA CYS A 65 8.32 -6.54 11.23
C CYS A 65 8.06 -7.25 12.56
N PHE A 66 7.25 -8.31 12.55
CA PHE A 66 6.97 -9.14 13.72
C PHE A 66 7.84 -10.40 13.77
N TYR A 67 8.43 -10.82 12.65
CA TYR A 67 9.40 -11.91 12.53
C TYR A 67 10.70 -11.37 11.93
#